data_AF-A0A1Q7JRQ7-F1
#
_entry.id   AF-A0A1Q7JRQ7-F1
#
_cell.length_a   1.000
_cell.length_b   1.000
_cell.length_c   1.000
_cell.angle_alpha   90.00
_cell.angle_beta   90.00
_cell.angle_gamma   90.00
#
_symmetry.space_group_name_H-M   'P 1'
#
loop_
_entity.id
_entity.type
_entity.pdbx_description
1 polymer ?
#
loop_
_entity_poly.entity_id
_entity_poly.type
_entity_poly.pdbx_seq_one_letter_code
_entity_poly.pdbx_strand_id
1 'polypeptide(L)'
;MTHPSEDALLLLAYGELPDAEREAATAHLAVCDVCGRRFDALERARIAADWAIASHPGRRLRWGALGALSAAAVVTAVLLGGRSEPPRPLAVAVPRYAVTALAPIDSILTRLEQENLYAIP
;
A
#
# COMPACT_ATOMS: atom_id res chain seq x y z
N MET A 1 7.49 3.77 36.19
CA MET A 1 8.09 4.44 35.02
C MET A 1 7.15 4.28 33.84
N THR A 2 6.95 5.32 33.05
CA THR A 2 6.05 5.29 31.88
C THR A 2 6.76 4.60 30.73
N HIS A 3 6.15 3.56 30.14
CA HIS A 3 6.68 2.90 28.95
C HIS A 3 6.49 3.78 27.71
N PRO A 4 7.45 3.80 26.76
CA PRO A 4 7.25 4.47 25.49
C PRO A 4 6.07 3.85 24.74
N SER A 5 5.29 4.68 24.07
CA SER A 5 4.22 4.22 23.19
C SER A 5 4.80 3.46 22.00
N GLU A 6 3.96 2.64 21.35
CA GLU A 6 4.37 1.91 20.14
C GLU A 6 4.75 2.86 19.00
N ASP A 7 4.01 3.96 18.83
CA ASP A 7 4.34 5.01 17.86
C ASP A 7 5.71 5.64 18.12
N ALA A 8 6.06 5.88 19.40
CA ALA A 8 7.37 6.42 19.75
C ALA A 8 8.50 5.42 19.44
N LEU A 9 8.26 4.12 19.64
CA LEU A 9 9.21 3.06 19.26
C LEU A 9 9.34 2.93 17.75
N LEU A 10 8.26 3.11 16.99
CA LEU A 10 8.27 3.17 15.53
C LEU A 10 9.07 4.38 15.04
N LEU A 11 8.79 5.59 15.54
CA LEU A 11 9.52 6.80 15.18
C LEU A 11 11.01 6.69 15.55
N LEU A 12 11.32 6.06 16.68
CA LEU A 12 12.70 5.75 17.06
C LEU A 12 13.34 4.80 16.05
N ALA A 13 12.63 3.74 15.66
CA ALA A 13 13.12 2.76 14.68
C ALA A 13 13.39 3.45 13.35
N TYR A 14 12.52 4.36 12.89
CA TYR A 14 12.70 5.15 11.66
C TYR A 14 13.74 6.28 11.76
N GLY A 15 14.19 6.63 12.96
CA GLY A 15 15.10 7.76 13.20
C GLY A 15 14.41 9.13 13.14
N GLU A 16 13.08 9.16 13.26
CA GLU A 16 12.24 10.35 13.16
C GLU A 16 11.91 10.96 14.53
N LEU A 17 12.29 10.29 15.62
CA LEU A 17 12.05 10.79 16.98
C LEU A 17 12.97 12.00 17.29
N PRO A 18 12.45 13.09 17.90
CA PRO A 18 13.25 14.24 18.31
C PRO A 18 14.41 13.85 19.25
N ASP A 19 15.54 14.56 19.18
CA ASP A 19 16.77 14.18 19.89
C ASP A 19 16.56 13.97 21.41
N ALA A 20 15.82 14.88 22.06
CA ALA A 20 15.53 14.79 23.49
C ALA A 20 14.71 13.54 23.86
N GLU A 21 13.76 13.15 23.00
CA GLU A 21 12.94 11.95 23.22
C GLU A 21 13.71 10.67 22.85
N ARG A 22 14.63 10.76 21.89
CA ARG A 22 15.51 9.67 21.47
C ARG A 22 16.43 9.22 22.58
N GLU A 23 17.09 10.15 23.27
CA GLU A 23 17.95 9.82 24.42
C GLU A 23 17.16 9.16 25.55
N ALA A 24 15.98 9.70 25.87
CA ALA A 24 15.12 9.12 26.90
C ALA A 24 14.62 7.70 26.53
N ALA A 25 14.21 7.50 25.28
CA ALA A 25 13.73 6.21 24.80
C ALA A 25 14.86 5.17 24.73
N THR A 26 16.04 5.54 24.24
CA THR A 26 17.21 4.64 24.19
C THR A 26 17.70 4.25 25.59
N ALA A 27 17.72 5.19 26.54
CA ALA A 27 18.00 4.90 27.94
C ALA A 27 16.98 3.94 28.55
N HIS A 28 15.69 4.07 28.21
CA HIS A 28 14.65 3.13 28.66
C HIS A 28 14.85 1.73 28.07
N LEU A 29 15.18 1.63 26.77
CA LEU A 29 15.42 0.34 26.10
C LEU A 29 16.61 -0.41 26.69
N ALA A 30 17.62 0.29 27.19
CA ALA A 30 18.77 -0.32 27.86
C ALA A 30 18.41 -1.01 29.20
N VAL A 31 17.27 -0.66 29.80
CA VAL A 31 16.84 -1.17 31.12
C VAL A 31 15.59 -2.04 31.02
N CYS A 32 14.75 -1.87 29.99
CA CYS A 32 13.47 -2.56 29.84
C CYS A 32 13.48 -3.57 28.69
N ASP A 33 13.72 -4.85 29.00
CA ASP A 33 13.72 -5.95 28.04
C ASP A 33 12.40 -6.12 27.27
N VAL A 34 11.27 -5.76 27.88
CA VAL A 34 9.95 -5.86 27.23
C VAL A 34 9.85 -4.86 26.08
N CYS A 35 10.25 -3.61 26.32
CA CYS A 35 10.30 -2.59 25.28
C CYS A 35 11.41 -2.88 24.26
N GLY A 36 12.55 -3.43 24.70
CA GLY A 36 13.63 -3.91 23.83
C GLY A 36 13.14 -4.94 22.80
N ARG A 37 12.49 -6.01 23.26
CA ARG A 37 11.94 -7.04 22.36
C ARG A 37 10.90 -6.50 21.37
N ARG A 38 10.09 -5.52 21.79
CA ARG A 38 9.11 -4.86 20.91
C ARG A 38 9.84 -4.04 19.84
N PHE A 39 10.83 -3.26 20.24
CA PHE A 39 11.67 -2.49 19.34
C PHE A 39 12.38 -3.41 18.32
N ASP A 40 12.98 -4.52 18.75
CA ASP A 40 13.63 -5.48 17.85
C ASP A 40 12.67 -6.13 16.83
N ALA A 41 11.40 -6.30 17.20
CA ALA A 41 10.39 -6.79 16.27
C ALA A 41 10.05 -5.75 15.21
N LEU A 42 9.90 -4.48 15.61
CA LEU A 42 9.67 -3.36 14.71
C LEU A 42 10.85 -3.12 13.77
N GLU A 43 12.08 -3.19 14.28
CA GLU A 43 13.29 -3.00 13.48
C GLU A 43 13.44 -4.09 12.40
N ARG A 44 13.17 -5.35 12.75
CA ARG A 44 13.16 -6.44 11.76
C ARG A 44 12.07 -6.26 10.70
N ALA A 45 10.88 -5.80 11.10
CA ALA A 45 9.81 -5.50 10.17
C ALA A 45 10.17 -4.34 9.23
N ARG A 46 10.81 -3.28 9.75
CA ARG A 46 11.35 -2.17 8.96
C ARG A 46 12.37 -2.67 7.93
N ILE A 47 13.38 -3.43 8.35
CA ILE A 47 14.41 -3.98 7.45
C ILE A 47 13.77 -4.84 6.36
N ALA A 48 12.80 -5.68 6.71
CA ALA A 48 12.08 -6.51 5.74
C ALA A 48 11.27 -5.66 4.73
N ALA A 49 10.62 -4.59 5.21
CA ALA A 49 9.89 -3.66 4.36
C ALA A 49 10.85 -2.92 3.40
N ASP A 50 11.95 -2.36 3.92
CA ASP A 50 12.98 -1.67 3.13
C ASP A 50 13.57 -2.61 2.06
N TRP A 51 13.82 -3.86 2.41
CA TRP A 51 14.30 -4.87 1.46
C TRP A 51 13.26 -5.21 0.39
N ALA A 52 11.99 -5.41 0.77
CA ALA A 52 10.92 -5.68 -0.19
C ALA A 52 10.71 -4.52 -1.17
N ILE A 53 10.81 -3.29 -0.65
CA ILE A 53 10.76 -2.02 -1.39
C ILE A 53 11.90 -1.94 -2.40
N ALA A 54 13.13 -2.23 -1.97
CA ALA A 54 14.33 -2.16 -2.79
C ALA A 54 14.39 -3.28 -3.85
N SER A 55 13.86 -4.46 -3.54
CA SER A 55 13.94 -5.65 -4.40
C SER A 55 13.00 -5.61 -5.62
N HIS A 56 12.06 -4.66 -5.69
CA HIS A 56 11.05 -4.59 -6.76
C HIS A 56 10.99 -3.23 -7.48
N PRO A 57 12.10 -2.73 -8.06
CA PRO A 57 12.11 -1.44 -8.76
C PRO A 57 11.14 -1.43 -9.96
N GLY A 58 11.02 -2.55 -10.68
CA GLY A 58 10.15 -2.66 -11.87
C GLY A 58 8.64 -2.63 -11.58
N ARG A 59 8.20 -2.91 -10.35
CA ARG A 59 6.79 -2.75 -9.96
C ARG A 59 6.46 -1.30 -9.60
N ARG A 60 7.38 -0.54 -9.02
CA ARG A 60 7.18 0.88 -8.70
C ARG A 60 6.85 1.71 -9.95
N LEU A 61 7.51 1.42 -11.08
CA LEU A 61 7.22 2.08 -12.35
C LEU A 61 5.80 1.76 -12.86
N ARG A 62 5.34 0.51 -12.69
CA ARG A 62 4.01 0.06 -13.12
C ARG A 62 2.89 0.67 -12.27
N TRP A 63 3.08 0.79 -10.95
CA TRP A 63 2.10 1.40 -10.05
C TRP A 63 2.16 2.94 -10.06
N GLY A 64 3.35 3.53 -10.25
CA GLY A 64 3.51 4.97 -10.46
C GLY A 64 2.87 5.46 -11.76
N ALA A 65 2.96 4.68 -12.84
CA ALA A 65 2.25 4.97 -14.09
C ALA A 65 0.72 4.90 -13.92
N LEU A 66 0.21 3.95 -13.13
CA LEU A 66 -1.22 3.84 -12.83
C LEU A 66 -1.72 4.99 -11.91
N GLY A 67 -0.94 5.41 -10.91
CA GLY A 67 -1.28 6.55 -10.04
C GLY A 67 -1.16 7.92 -10.72
N ALA A 68 -0.20 8.09 -11.64
CA ALA A 68 -0.07 9.32 -12.42
C ALA A 68 -1.25 9.55 -13.37
N LEU A 69 -1.83 8.47 -13.91
CA LEU A 69 -3.00 8.54 -14.78
C LEU A 69 -4.27 9.00 -14.03
N SER A 70 -4.46 8.64 -12.76
CA SER A 70 -5.61 9.10 -11.98
C SER A 70 -5.52 10.59 -11.60
N ALA A 71 -4.32 11.11 -11.31
CA ALA A 71 -4.14 12.53 -11.01
C ALA A 71 -4.38 13.42 -12.23
N ALA A 72 -3.92 12.99 -13.41
CA ALA A 72 -4.16 13.70 -14.67
C ALA A 72 -5.65 13.73 -15.05
N ALA A 73 -6.40 12.66 -14.75
CA ALA A 73 -7.84 12.59 -15.00
C ALA A 73 -8.64 13.55 -14.11
N VAL A 74 -8.26 13.72 -12.83
CA VAL A 74 -8.92 14.68 -11.94
C VAL A 74 -8.62 16.12 -12.36
N VAL A 75 -7.37 16.43 -12.71
CA VAL A 75 -6.99 17.79 -13.18
C VAL A 75 -7.66 18.12 -14.51
N THR A 76 -7.74 17.17 -15.45
CA THR A 76 -8.47 17.38 -16.71
C THR A 76 -9.98 17.43 -16.51
N ALA A 77 -10.57 16.66 -15.60
CA ALA A 77 -11.99 16.75 -15.26
C ALA A 77 -12.38 18.09 -14.61
N VAL A 78 -11.52 18.65 -13.75
CA VAL A 78 -11.74 19.99 -13.17
C VAL A 78 -11.59 21.10 -14.21
N LEU A 79 -10.63 20.97 -15.15
CA LEU A 79 -10.44 21.94 -16.23
C LEU A 79 -11.50 21.85 -17.33
N LEU A 80 -12.01 20.66 -17.65
CA LEU A 80 -13.06 20.46 -18.66
C LEU A 80 -14.49 20.52 -18.10
N GLY A 81 -14.68 20.28 -16.80
CA GLY A 81 -15.98 20.33 -16.11
C GLY A 81 -16.60 21.73 -16.00
N GLY A 82 -15.90 22.78 -16.43
CA GLY A 82 -16.46 24.12 -16.60
C GLY A 82 -17.39 24.26 -17.83
N ARG A 83 -17.47 23.25 -18.71
CA ARG A 83 -18.41 23.21 -19.84
C ARG A 83 -19.32 21.99 -19.72
N SER A 84 -20.50 22.21 -19.17
CA SER A 84 -21.59 21.24 -19.12
C SER A 84 -22.08 20.93 -20.54
N GLU A 85 -21.93 19.68 -20.99
CA GLU A 85 -22.66 19.14 -22.13
C GLU A 85 -23.08 17.69 -21.83
N PRO A 86 -24.32 17.25 -22.17
CA PRO A 86 -24.94 16.04 -21.63
C PRO A 86 -24.26 14.74 -22.10
N PRO A 87 -24.46 13.61 -21.37
CA PRO A 87 -23.62 12.43 -21.49
C PRO A 87 -23.81 11.73 -22.84
N ARG A 88 -22.75 11.72 -23.65
CA ARG A 88 -22.61 10.77 -24.77
C ARG A 88 -22.23 9.41 -24.21
N PRO A 89 -22.86 8.30 -24.64
CA PRO A 89 -22.45 6.96 -24.23
C PRO A 89 -21.01 6.74 -24.67
N LEU A 90 -20.14 6.44 -23.71
CA LEU A 90 -18.76 6.06 -23.94
C LEU A 90 -18.74 4.79 -24.79
N ALA A 91 -18.49 4.94 -26.09
CA ALA A 91 -18.07 3.83 -26.92
C ALA A 91 -16.67 3.43 -26.44
N VAL A 92 -16.62 2.51 -25.48
CA VAL A 92 -15.37 1.88 -25.05
C VAL A 92 -14.86 1.10 -26.27
N ALA A 93 -13.91 1.70 -26.99
CA ALA A 93 -13.17 1.01 -28.03
C ALA A 93 -12.22 0.02 -27.35
N VAL A 94 -12.75 -1.13 -26.96
CA VAL A 94 -11.94 -2.25 -26.47
C VAL A 94 -11.10 -2.74 -27.66
N PRO A 95 -9.77 -2.67 -27.61
CA PRO A 95 -8.96 -3.19 -28.69
C PRO A 95 -9.20 -4.70 -28.83
N ARG A 96 -9.30 -5.21 -30.06
CA ARG A 96 -9.69 -6.61 -30.33
C ARG A 96 -8.81 -7.67 -29.63
N TYR A 97 -7.57 -7.34 -29.26
CA TYR A 97 -6.69 -8.23 -28.51
C TYR A 97 -7.06 -8.36 -27.02
N ALA A 98 -7.83 -7.43 -26.46
CA ALA A 98 -8.29 -7.49 -25.08
C ALA A 98 -9.53 -8.39 -24.92
N VAL A 99 -10.32 -8.58 -25.98
CA VAL A 99 -11.53 -9.43 -25.96
C VAL A 99 -11.19 -10.90 -25.65
N THR A 100 -10.07 -11.40 -26.16
CA THR A 100 -9.58 -12.76 -25.85
C THR A 100 -9.03 -12.89 -24.43
N ALA A 101 -8.58 -11.80 -23.80
CA ALA A 101 -8.07 -11.78 -22.43
C ALA A 101 -9.17 -11.58 -21.37
N LEU A 102 -10.34 -11.04 -21.75
CA LEU A 102 -11.52 -10.92 -20.89
C LEU A 102 -12.43 -12.16 -20.93
N ALA A 103 -12.38 -12.96 -22.00
CA ALA A 103 -13.13 -14.22 -22.11
C ALA A 103 -12.91 -15.25 -20.97
N PRO A 104 -11.72 -15.39 -20.34
CA PRO A 104 -11.53 -16.35 -19.26
C PRO A 104 -11.89 -15.81 -17.88
N ILE A 105 -12.32 -14.55 -17.73
CA ILE A 105 -12.64 -13.99 -16.40
C ILE A 105 -13.88 -14.69 -15.81
N ASP A 106 -14.87 -14.98 -16.64
CA ASP A 106 -16.09 -15.68 -16.19
C ASP A 106 -15.80 -17.11 -15.70
N SER A 107 -14.88 -17.83 -16.35
CA SER A 107 -14.51 -19.19 -15.91
C SER A 107 -13.67 -19.17 -14.62
N ILE A 108 -12.90 -18.11 -14.38
CA ILE A 108 -12.15 -17.92 -13.13
C ILE A 108 -13.11 -17.55 -11.98
N LEU A 109 -14.08 -16.66 -12.22
CA LEU A 109 -15.07 -16.27 -11.21
C LEU A 109 -15.97 -17.44 -10.82
N THR A 110 -16.49 -18.19 -11.81
CA THR A 110 -17.29 -19.40 -11.53
C THR A 110 -16.50 -20.45 -10.76
N ARG A 111 -15.22 -20.67 -11.09
CA ARG A 111 -14.37 -21.61 -10.34
C ARG A 111 -14.16 -21.18 -8.88
N LEU A 112 -13.95 -19.89 -8.63
CA LEU A 112 -13.75 -19.36 -7.27
C LEU A 112 -15.03 -19.42 -6.43
N GLU A 113 -16.19 -19.13 -7.02
CA GLU A 113 -17.48 -19.33 -6.33
C GLU A 113 -17.70 -20.80 -5.98
N GLN A 114 -17.34 -21.71 -6.89
CA GLN A 114 -17.49 -23.14 -6.68
C GLN A 114 -16.54 -23.66 -5.58
N GLU A 115 -15.28 -23.24 -5.57
CA GLU A 115 -14.32 -23.57 -4.50
C GLU A 115 -14.77 -23.01 -3.13
N ASN A 116 -15.43 -21.86 -3.09
CA ASN A 116 -15.97 -21.28 -1.85
C ASN A 116 -17.21 -22.02 -1.34
N LEU A 117 -18.10 -22.47 -2.24
CA LEU A 117 -19.31 -23.23 -1.89
C LEU A 117 -19.02 -24.66 -1.39
N TYR A 118 -17.89 -25.26 -1.79
CA TYR A 118 -17.45 -26.58 -1.33
C TYR A 118 -16.36 -26.54 -0.25
N ALA A 119 -16.04 -25.36 0.29
CA ALA A 119 -15.26 -25.23 1.51
C ALA A 119 -16.14 -25.69 2.70
N ILE A 120 -16.14 -27.01 2.94
CA ILE A 120 -16.75 -27.63 4.13
C ILE A 120 -16.01 -27.08 5.37
N PRO A 121 -16.73 -26.65 6.43
CA PRO A 121 -16.15 -26.01 7.62
C PRO A 121 -15.17 -26.87 8.41
#